data_AF-A0A550GYI0-F1
#
_entry.id   AF-A0A550GYI0-F1
#
_cell.length_a   1.000
_cell.length_b   1.000
_cell.length_c   1.000
_cell.angle_alpha   90.00
_cell.angle_beta   90.00
_cell.angle_gamma   90.00
#
_symmetry.space_group_name_H-M   'P 1'
#
loop_
_entity.id
_entity.type
_entity.pdbx_description
1 polymer ?
#
loop_
_entity_poly.entity_id
_entity_poly.type
_entity_poly.pdbx_seq_one_letter_code
_entity_poly.pdbx_strand_id
1 'polypeptide(L)'
;MKVAPLVLLAISISMIFALNTNFGSALDPDDFSVSPSWSTPMYYQGDTASLKLIMSSNTTEELTVYYIGVHFDWMDEDSFSGRDLTSDPAVVESGEVYV
;
A
#
# COMPACT_ATOMS: atom_id res chain seq x y z
N MET A 1 24.91 -41.31 -23.88
CA MET A 1 24.01 -41.00 -22.75
C MET A 1 24.63 -39.93 -21.85
N LYS A 2 24.22 -38.66 -21.98
CA LYS A 2 24.57 -37.55 -21.06
C LYS A 2 23.40 -36.57 -20.89
N VAL A 3 22.16 -37.08 -20.95
CA VAL A 3 20.96 -36.24 -20.88
C VAL A 3 20.55 -35.93 -19.43
N ALA A 4 20.86 -36.83 -18.50
CA ALA A 4 20.57 -36.71 -17.07
C ALA A 4 21.07 -35.40 -16.42
N PRO A 5 22.32 -34.94 -16.61
CA PRO A 5 22.77 -33.69 -15.99
C PRO A 5 22.08 -32.46 -16.58
N LEU A 6 21.69 -32.50 -17.86
CA LEU A 6 21.00 -31.38 -18.53
C LEU A 6 19.57 -31.23 -18.02
N VAL A 7 18.88 -32.35 -17.80
CA VAL A 7 17.53 -32.39 -17.22
C VAL A 7 17.54 -31.90 -15.78
N LEU A 8 18.54 -32.32 -14.99
CA LEU A 8 18.67 -31.88 -13.60
C LEU A 8 18.90 -30.37 -13.50
N LEU A 9 19.72 -29.81 -14.39
CA LEU A 9 19.97 -28.37 -14.49
C LEU A 9 18.69 -27.60 -14.85
N ALA A 10 17.93 -28.09 -15.83
CA ALA A 10 16.68 -27.45 -16.24
C ALA A 10 15.67 -27.40 -15.08
N ILE A 11 15.50 -28.51 -14.35
CA ILE A 11 14.59 -28.59 -13.19
C ILE A 11 15.01 -27.62 -12.09
N SER A 12 16.30 -27.57 -11.77
CA SER A 12 16.79 -26.69 -10.70
C SER A 12 16.67 -25.21 -11.06
N ILE A 13 16.90 -24.83 -12.32
CA ILE A 13 16.65 -23.46 -12.80
C ILE A 13 15.17 -23.12 -12.70
N SER A 14 14.26 -23.99 -13.16
CA SER A 14 12.81 -23.76 -13.06
C SER A 14 12.34 -23.61 -11.62
N MET A 15 12.92 -24.38 -10.70
CA MET A 15 12.58 -24.31 -9.27
C MET A 15 13.06 -23.01 -8.64
N ILE A 16 14.24 -22.50 -9.03
CA ILE A 16 14.73 -21.18 -8.60
C ILE A 16 13.79 -20.08 -9.08
N PHE A 17 13.33 -20.11 -10.34
CA PHE A 17 12.39 -19.12 -10.84
C PHE A 17 11.05 -19.16 -10.09
N ALA A 18 10.49 -20.35 -9.84
CA ALA A 18 9.24 -20.50 -9.09
C ALA A 18 9.35 -20.03 -7.62
N LEU A 19 10.53 -20.15 -7.01
CA LEU A 19 10.77 -19.70 -5.63
C LEU A 19 11.04 -18.18 -5.52
N ASN A 20 11.37 -17.51 -6.63
CA ASN A 20 11.67 -16.07 -6.65
C ASN A 20 10.55 -15.21 -7.25
N THR A 21 9.45 -15.80 -7.72
CA THR A 21 8.24 -15.06 -8.08
C THR A 21 7.43 -14.79 -6.83
N ASN A 22 7.65 -13.64 -6.20
CA ASN A 22 6.67 -13.10 -5.25
C ASN A 22 5.41 -12.72 -6.05
N PHE A 23 4.26 -13.27 -5.66
CA PHE A 23 2.97 -12.78 -6.14
C PHE A 23 2.76 -11.40 -5.51
N GLY A 24 2.93 -10.34 -6.30
CA GLY A 24 2.47 -9.01 -5.91
C GLY A 24 0.96 -9.02 -5.94
N SER A 25 0.32 -9.01 -4.78
CA SER A 25 -1.10 -8.71 -4.68
C SER A 25 -1.26 -7.20 -4.72
N ALA A 26 -2.02 -6.69 -5.69
CA ALA A 26 -2.53 -5.33 -5.65
C ALA A 26 -3.95 -5.40 -5.08
N LEU A 27 -4.32 -4.43 -4.26
CA LEU A 27 -5.69 -4.31 -3.76
C LEU A 27 -6.65 -4.12 -4.94
N ASP A 28 -7.76 -4.84 -4.95
CA ASP A 28 -8.81 -4.58 -5.93
C ASP A 28 -9.46 -3.22 -5.64
N PRO A 29 -10.02 -2.51 -6.64
CA PRO A 29 -10.56 -1.16 -6.45
C PRO A 29 -11.62 -1.00 -5.36
N ASP A 30 -12.29 -2.10 -4.97
CA ASP A 30 -13.35 -2.12 -3.96
C ASP A 30 -12.89 -2.66 -2.59
N ASP A 31 -11.65 -3.11 -2.49
CA ASP A 31 -11.07 -3.74 -1.30
C ASP A 31 -10.76 -2.73 -0.20
N PHE A 32 -10.35 -1.53 -0.58
CA PHE A 32 -9.94 -0.50 0.36
C PHE A 32 -10.38 0.87 -0.13
N SER A 33 -10.97 1.66 0.77
CA SER A 33 -11.37 3.01 0.47
C SER A 33 -10.88 3.99 1.54
N VAL A 34 -10.52 5.18 1.09
CA VAL A 34 -10.08 6.29 1.95
C VAL A 34 -10.99 7.48 1.69
N SER A 35 -11.70 7.92 2.73
CA SER A 35 -12.59 9.07 2.69
C SER A 35 -12.01 10.21 3.51
N PRO A 36 -11.55 11.30 2.87
CA PRO A 36 -11.05 12.46 3.58
C PRO A 36 -12.19 13.36 4.08
N SER A 37 -12.03 13.88 5.29
CA SER A 37 -12.88 14.92 5.87
C SER A 37 -12.02 16.07 6.37
N TRP A 38 -12.17 17.22 5.73
CA TRP A 38 -11.42 18.43 6.02
C TRP A 38 -12.16 19.32 7.01
N SER A 39 -11.45 19.98 7.93
CA SER A 39 -12.08 20.97 8.82
C SER A 39 -12.55 22.23 8.10
N THR A 40 -11.93 22.58 6.97
CA THR A 40 -12.35 23.70 6.11
C THR A 40 -12.46 23.22 4.66
N PRO A 41 -13.31 23.86 3.83
CA PRO A 41 -13.52 23.45 2.45
C PRO A 41 -12.36 23.82 1.50
N MET A 42 -11.46 24.72 1.93
CA MET A 42 -10.33 25.17 1.13
C MET A 42 -9.17 25.53 2.04
N TYR A 43 -7.97 25.15 1.63
CA TYR A 43 -6.71 25.54 2.24
C TYR A 43 -5.87 26.26 1.18
N TYR A 44 -5.02 27.18 1.62
CA TYR A 44 -4.02 27.84 0.82
C TYR A 44 -2.63 27.52 1.34
N GLN A 45 -1.62 27.79 0.52
CA GLN A 45 -0.23 27.64 0.93
C GLN A 45 0.06 28.49 2.19
N GLY A 46 0.57 27.84 3.23
CA GLY A 46 0.86 28.46 4.52
C GLY A 46 -0.22 28.24 5.58
N ASP A 47 -1.39 27.72 5.21
CA ASP A 47 -2.44 27.38 6.17
C ASP A 47 -2.08 26.14 6.98
N THR A 48 -2.58 26.09 8.22
CA THR A 48 -2.59 24.86 9.02
C THR A 48 -3.86 24.09 8.73
N ALA A 49 -3.73 22.93 8.10
CA ALA A 49 -4.84 22.04 7.79
C ALA A 49 -5.02 20.95 8.85
N SER A 50 -6.28 20.68 9.22
CA SER A 50 -6.65 19.45 9.91
C SER A 50 -7.42 18.54 8.95
N LEU A 51 -6.89 17.34 8.79
CA LEU A 51 -7.47 16.29 7.96
C LEU A 51 -7.81 15.10 8.84
N LYS A 52 -9.04 14.61 8.69
CA LYS A 52 -9.47 13.34 9.21
C LYS A 52 -9.60 12.36 8.06
N LEU A 53 -9.00 11.17 8.19
CA LEU A 53 -9.03 10.13 7.17
C LEU A 53 -9.82 8.96 7.72
N ILE A 54 -10.91 8.62 7.04
CA ILE A 54 -11.68 7.42 7.35
C ILE A 54 -11.23 6.35 6.37
N MET A 55 -10.69 5.26 6.89
CA MET A 55 -10.22 4.12 6.11
C MET A 55 -11.18 2.96 6.31
N SER A 56 -11.63 2.35 5.23
CA SER A 56 -12.53 1.19 5.28
C SER A 56 -11.95 0.08 4.43
N SER A 57 -11.87 -1.12 5.00
CA SER A 57 -11.47 -2.32 4.28
C SER A 57 -12.65 -3.28 4.08
N ASN A 58 -12.79 -3.79 2.86
CA ASN A 58 -13.68 -4.91 2.51
C ASN A 58 -12.89 -6.20 2.23
N THR A 59 -11.56 -6.18 2.40
CA THR A 59 -10.73 -7.38 2.24
C THR A 59 -11.02 -8.38 3.35
N THR A 60 -10.80 -9.66 3.05
CA THR A 60 -10.74 -10.72 4.08
C THR A 60 -9.40 -10.74 4.83
N GLU A 61 -8.43 -9.97 4.36
CA GLU A 61 -7.09 -9.85 4.93
C GLU A 61 -6.96 -8.57 5.75
N GLU A 62 -6.02 -8.55 6.68
CA GLU A 62 -5.65 -7.35 7.44
C GLU A 62 -4.77 -6.44 6.57
N LEU A 63 -5.03 -5.13 6.61
CA LEU A 63 -4.23 -4.14 5.89
C LEU A 63 -3.33 -3.37 6.86
N THR A 64 -2.03 -3.33 6.57
CA THR A 64 -1.07 -2.55 7.33
C THR A 64 -0.68 -1.28 6.58
N VAL A 65 -0.92 -0.12 7.19
CA VAL A 65 -0.62 1.20 6.62
C VAL A 65 0.68 1.73 7.23
N TYR A 66 1.70 1.86 6.37
CA TYR A 66 3.03 2.34 6.75
C TYR A 66 3.25 3.83 6.46
N TYR A 67 2.51 4.39 5.50
CA TYR A 67 2.63 5.79 5.13
C TYR A 67 1.28 6.35 4.72
N ILE A 68 0.99 7.56 5.16
CA ILE A 68 -0.20 8.29 4.74
C ILE A 68 0.15 9.74 4.54
N GLY A 69 -0.25 10.30 3.39
CA GLY A 69 0.08 11.67 3.05
C GLY A 69 -0.92 12.26 2.08
N VAL A 70 -0.95 13.59 2.07
CA VAL A 70 -1.70 14.38 1.10
C VAL A 70 -0.76 15.15 0.22
N HIS A 71 -1.14 15.27 -1.03
CA HIS A 71 -0.49 16.11 -2.02
C HIS A 71 -1.47 17.23 -2.37
N PHE A 72 -1.05 18.48 -2.21
CA PHE A 72 -1.83 19.64 -2.64
C PHE A 72 -1.30 20.15 -3.98
N ASP A 73 -2.16 20.76 -4.80
CA ASP A 73 -1.82 21.22 -6.15
C ASP A 73 -0.62 22.18 -6.23
N TRP A 74 -0.30 22.87 -5.13
CA TRP A 74 0.83 23.80 -5.03
C TRP A 74 2.11 23.17 -4.47
N MET A 75 2.10 21.86 -4.19
CA MET A 75 3.28 21.12 -3.74
C MET A 75 4.12 20.67 -4.95
N ASP A 76 5.42 20.45 -4.73
CA ASP A 76 6.29 19.91 -5.76
C ASP A 76 5.84 18.50 -6.16
N GLU A 77 6.01 18.13 -7.44
CA GLU A 77 5.71 16.77 -7.94
C GLU A 77 6.39 15.72 -7.05
N ASP A 78 5.68 14.61 -6.79
CA ASP A 78 6.11 13.51 -5.92
C ASP A 78 6.33 13.86 -4.43
N SER A 79 5.98 15.06 -3.99
CA SER A 79 6.03 15.42 -2.56
C SER A 79 4.72 15.15 -1.85
N PHE A 80 4.77 14.67 -0.61
CA PHE A 80 3.59 14.42 0.21
C PHE A 80 3.79 14.99 1.60
N SER A 81 2.74 15.59 2.16
CA SER A 81 2.72 16.01 3.56
C SER A 81 1.91 15.00 4.35
N GLY A 82 2.50 14.38 5.36
CA GLY A 82 1.90 13.20 5.96
C GLY A 82 2.61 12.67 7.18
N ARG A 83 2.21 11.46 7.57
CA ARG A 83 2.83 10.69 8.64
C ARG A 83 3.51 9.45 8.08
N ASP A 84 4.76 9.30 8.48
CA ASP A 84 5.48 8.04 8.41
C ASP A 84 5.08 7.20 9.63
N LEU A 85 4.49 6.04 9.38
CA LEU A 85 4.04 5.08 10.39
C LEU A 85 4.93 3.83 10.39
N THR A 86 6.08 3.83 9.70
CA THR A 86 6.93 2.63 9.57
C THR A 86 7.38 2.05 10.91
N SER A 87 7.55 2.88 11.94
CA SER A 87 7.90 2.44 13.30
C SER A 87 6.72 1.96 14.13
N ASP A 88 5.50 2.36 13.79
CA ASP A 88 4.26 2.01 14.49
C ASP A 88 3.09 2.00 13.48
N PRO A 89 3.00 0.94 12.65
CA PRO A 89 2.07 0.91 11.53
C PRO A 89 0.61 0.87 11.99
N ALA A 90 -0.25 1.59 11.29
CA ALA A 90 -1.68 1.50 11.54
C ALA A 90 -2.24 0.22 10.92
N VAL A 91 -3.00 -0.53 11.71
CA VAL A 91 -3.63 -1.78 11.28
C VAL A 91 -5.10 -1.51 11.01
N VAL A 92 -5.56 -1.86 9.80
CA VAL A 92 -6.96 -1.83 9.40
C VAL A 92 -7.45 -3.28 9.31
N GLU A 93 -8.20 -3.72 10.31
CA GLU A 93 -8.82 -5.04 10.35
C GLU A 93 -9.85 -5.21 9.22
N SER A 94 -10.03 -6.47 8.80
CA SER A 94 -10.98 -6.87 7.77
C SER A 94 -12.41 -6.45 8.12
N GLY A 95 -13.06 -5.67 7.26
CA GLY A 95 -14.46 -5.26 7.42
C GLY A 95 -14.69 -4.11 8.40
N GLU A 96 -13.63 -3.50 8.92
CA GLU A 96 -13.71 -2.45 9.94
C GLU A 96 -13.45 -1.05 9.35
N VAL A 97 -13.97 -0.03 10.04
CA VAL A 97 -13.81 1.39 9.70
C VAL A 97 -12.91 2.06 10.72
N TYR A 98 -11.77 2.57 10.26
CA TYR A 98 -10.77 3.27 11.07
C TYR A 98 -10.87 4.77 10.84
N VAL A 99 -10.72 5.55 11.93
CA VAL A 99 -11.14 6.95 12.02
C VAL A 99 -10.04 7.85 12.55
#